data_AF-A0A699Z8K8-F1
#
_entry.id   AF-A0A699Z8K8-F1
#
_cell.length_a   1.000
_cell.length_b   1.000
_cell.length_c   1.000
_cell.angle_alpha   90.00
_cell.angle_beta   90.00
_cell.angle_gamma   90.00
#
_symmetry.space_group_name_H-M   'P 1'
#
loop_
_entity.id
_entity.type
_entity.pdbx_description
1 polymer ?
#
loop_
_entity_poly.entity_id
_entity_poly.type
_entity_poly.pdbx_seq_one_letter_code
_entity_poly.pdbx_strand_id
1 'polypeptide(L)'
;MFAGKSLQKKAPEVEPEIVPEYPDDDDGDFDPMAGLTAGVQRRVLALKKVQTKADELAKQFAIDQAKLQAEYMLKFGPLWDERKAIVTGEANVDNFDVPDDGSKDEGKIPEFWLTALRNTDRIGAYITERDAEVLKYLEDIRIEVLTGEDRGFKLLFYFASNPYLRNKVLEKTYELEADVEVVPKRFLGCPLEWTNPSMDPTVEQIKKRVKEAKGAKGAKPTFTTESQPCESFFNFFDPPAIPDSPDAMADDEMDSLQEELSTDYEIGVTIKDSVIPRAVEWFT
;
A
#
# COMPACT_ATOMS: atom_id res chain seq x y z
N MET A 1 31.99 -70.53 21.82
CA MET A 1 31.39 -70.64 20.48
C MET A 1 30.91 -69.25 20.09
N PHE A 2 31.45 -68.68 19.02
CA PHE A 2 31.05 -67.38 18.48
C PHE A 2 29.76 -67.56 17.68
N ALA A 3 28.71 -66.80 18.00
CA ALA A 3 27.51 -66.69 17.18
C ALA A 3 27.43 -65.27 16.61
N GLY A 4 27.73 -65.14 15.32
CA GLY A 4 27.64 -63.88 14.59
C GLY A 4 26.19 -63.44 14.41
N LYS A 5 25.88 -62.20 14.79
CA LYS A 5 24.61 -61.55 14.42
C LYS A 5 24.80 -60.87 13.07
N SER A 6 24.06 -61.35 12.08
CA SER A 6 23.98 -60.77 10.74
C SER A 6 23.26 -59.42 10.80
N LEU A 7 23.95 -58.35 10.40
CA LEU A 7 23.36 -57.02 10.19
C LEU A 7 22.64 -57.02 8.85
N GLN A 8 21.32 -57.18 8.86
CA GLN A 8 20.50 -56.87 7.69
C GLN A 8 20.47 -55.36 7.50
N LYS A 9 21.08 -54.87 6.40
CA LYS A 9 20.90 -53.49 5.95
C LYS A 9 19.45 -53.32 5.51
N LYS A 10 18.69 -52.51 6.24
CA LYS A 10 17.36 -52.03 5.83
C LYS A 10 17.55 -51.18 4.57
N ALA A 11 16.85 -51.50 3.49
CA ALA A 11 16.87 -50.69 2.28
C ALA A 11 16.31 -49.28 2.58
N PRO A 12 16.83 -48.21 1.95
CA PRO A 12 16.27 -46.88 2.12
C PRO A 12 14.83 -46.87 1.62
N GLU A 13 13.94 -46.34 2.44
CA GLU A 13 12.54 -46.11 2.14
C GLU A 13 12.48 -45.03 1.06
N VAL A 14 11.94 -45.37 -0.11
CA VAL A 14 11.80 -44.44 -1.22
C VAL A 14 10.62 -43.53 -0.88
N GLU A 15 10.91 -42.29 -0.50
CA GLU A 15 9.88 -41.27 -0.32
C GLU A 15 9.11 -41.08 -1.64
N PRO A 16 7.77 -40.92 -1.58
CA PRO A 16 6.96 -40.77 -2.78
C PRO A 16 7.40 -39.52 -3.55
N GLU A 17 7.58 -39.69 -4.86
CA GLU A 17 7.92 -38.62 -5.78
C GLU A 17 6.77 -37.62 -5.83
N ILE A 18 6.94 -36.46 -5.17
CA ILE A 18 5.98 -35.35 -5.26
C ILE A 18 6.12 -34.77 -6.66
N VAL A 19 5.17 -35.10 -7.52
CA VAL A 19 4.99 -34.46 -8.82
C VAL A 19 4.35 -33.10 -8.53
N PRO A 20 4.98 -31.97 -8.88
CA PRO A 20 4.32 -30.68 -8.74
C PRO A 20 3.13 -30.65 -9.71
N GLU A 21 1.92 -30.49 -9.19
CA GLU A 21 0.75 -30.14 -9.98
C GLU A 21 0.88 -28.67 -10.38
N TYR A 22 0.91 -28.42 -11.69
CA TYR A 22 0.86 -27.08 -12.26
C TYR A 22 -0.56 -26.84 -12.80
N PRO A 23 -1.06 -25.59 -12.81
CA PRO A 23 -2.32 -25.26 -13.47
C PRO A 23 -2.29 -25.70 -14.93
N ASP A 24 -3.36 -26.35 -15.39
CA ASP A 24 -3.55 -26.69 -16.80
C ASP A 24 -3.85 -25.39 -17.57
N ASP A 25 -2.81 -24.71 -18.05
CA ASP A 25 -2.95 -23.58 -18.98
C ASP A 25 -3.35 -24.12 -20.37
N ASP A 26 -4.66 -24.14 -20.65
CA ASP A 26 -5.30 -24.56 -21.92
C ASP A 26 -5.11 -23.53 -23.06
N ASP A 27 -3.89 -23.03 -23.24
CA ASP A 27 -3.50 -22.18 -24.38
C ASP A 27 -2.37 -22.86 -25.17
N GLY A 28 -2.74 -23.93 -25.90
CA GLY A 28 -1.97 -24.45 -27.02
C GLY A 28 -0.58 -25.02 -26.72
N ASP A 29 -0.52 -26.21 -26.11
CA ASP A 29 0.46 -27.34 -26.28
C ASP A 29 1.92 -27.03 -26.70
N PHE A 30 2.47 -25.87 -26.32
CA PHE A 30 3.89 -25.57 -26.49
C PHE A 30 4.62 -26.16 -25.29
N ASP A 31 5.05 -27.41 -25.40
CA ASP A 31 6.00 -27.97 -24.45
C ASP A 31 7.40 -27.36 -24.75
N PRO A 32 7.92 -26.45 -23.90
CA PRO A 32 9.21 -25.81 -24.12
C PRO A 32 10.38 -26.83 -24.09
N MET A 33 10.12 -28.07 -23.67
CA MET A 33 11.07 -29.18 -23.62
C MET A 33 10.94 -30.19 -24.77
N ALA A 34 9.91 -30.09 -25.64
CA ALA A 34 9.61 -31.09 -26.67
C ALA A 34 10.75 -31.29 -27.69
N GLY A 35 11.54 -30.24 -27.97
CA GLY A 35 12.70 -30.30 -28.87
C GLY A 35 13.99 -30.80 -28.24
N LEU A 36 14.01 -31.07 -26.94
CA LEU A 36 15.23 -31.40 -26.19
C LEU A 36 15.47 -32.91 -26.14
N THR A 37 16.74 -33.33 -26.16
CA THR A 37 17.07 -34.74 -25.93
C THR A 37 16.74 -35.15 -24.49
N ALA A 38 16.43 -36.43 -24.27
CA ALA A 38 16.11 -36.94 -22.92
C ALA A 38 17.19 -36.64 -21.87
N GLY A 39 18.47 -36.63 -22.27
CA GLY A 39 19.58 -36.26 -21.38
C GLY A 39 19.54 -34.79 -20.95
N VAL A 40 19.10 -33.89 -21.84
CA VAL A 40 18.93 -32.47 -21.54
C VAL A 40 17.66 -32.25 -20.72
N GLN A 41 16.53 -32.86 -21.08
CA GLN A 41 15.29 -32.78 -20.30
C GLN A 41 15.50 -33.18 -18.83
N ARG A 42 16.20 -34.29 -18.57
CA ARG A 42 16.55 -34.72 -17.20
C ARG A 42 17.37 -33.67 -16.44
N ARG A 43 18.27 -32.95 -17.12
CA ARG A 43 19.06 -31.88 -16.49
C ARG A 43 18.19 -30.66 -16.20
N VAL A 44 17.27 -30.29 -17.10
CA VAL A 44 16.29 -29.21 -16.85
C VAL A 44 15.41 -29.53 -15.65
N LEU A 45 14.88 -30.76 -15.56
CA LEU A 45 14.11 -31.19 -14.38
C LEU A 45 14.94 -31.18 -13.10
N ALA A 46 16.23 -31.55 -13.17
CA ALA A 46 17.14 -31.41 -12.03
C ALA A 46 17.37 -29.94 -11.64
N LEU A 47 17.45 -29.02 -12.60
CA LEU A 47 17.52 -27.57 -12.35
C LEU A 47 16.23 -27.06 -11.70
N LYS A 48 15.05 -27.51 -12.12
CA LYS A 48 13.77 -27.17 -11.47
C LYS A 48 13.78 -27.57 -9.98
N LYS A 49 14.33 -28.74 -9.63
CA LYS A 49 14.49 -29.14 -8.22
C LYS A 49 15.45 -28.24 -7.43
N VAL A 50 16.45 -27.64 -8.09
CA VAL A 50 17.32 -26.63 -7.46
C VAL A 50 16.56 -25.32 -7.29
N GLN A 51 15.76 -24.92 -8.27
CA GLN A 51 14.93 -23.72 -8.20
C GLN A 51 13.96 -23.77 -7.02
N THR A 52 13.25 -24.89 -6.81
CA THR A 52 12.35 -25.06 -5.67
C THR A 52 13.05 -24.80 -4.32
N LYS A 53 14.29 -25.28 -4.15
CA LYS A 53 15.06 -25.03 -2.93
C LYS A 53 15.47 -23.56 -2.78
N ALA A 54 15.77 -22.88 -3.89
CA ALA A 54 16.07 -21.47 -3.90
C ALA A 54 14.83 -20.65 -3.50
N ASP A 55 13.66 -21.01 -4.02
CA ASP A 55 12.38 -20.36 -3.71
C ASP A 55 12.00 -20.55 -2.23
N GLU A 56 12.19 -21.75 -1.68
CA GLU A 56 12.03 -22.03 -0.24
C GLU A 56 12.95 -21.14 0.63
N LEU A 57 14.22 -20.99 0.24
CA LEU A 57 15.15 -20.12 0.95
C LEU A 57 14.76 -18.64 0.84
N ALA A 58 14.31 -18.20 -0.33
CA ALA A 58 13.86 -16.83 -0.55
C ALA A 58 12.59 -16.51 0.27
N LYS A 59 11.65 -17.45 0.38
CA LYS A 59 10.48 -17.34 1.27
C LYS A 59 10.91 -17.16 2.73
N GLN A 60 11.85 -17.98 3.20
CA GLN A 60 12.38 -17.85 4.55
C GLN A 60 13.09 -16.50 4.78
N PHE A 61 13.89 -16.05 3.82
CA PHE A 61 14.54 -14.73 3.87
C PHE A 61 13.50 -13.61 4.00
N ALA A 62 12.43 -13.63 3.21
CA ALA A 62 11.39 -12.61 3.26
C ALA A 62 10.65 -12.59 4.61
N ILE A 63 10.39 -13.75 5.21
CA ILE A 63 9.81 -13.86 6.57
C ILE A 63 10.75 -13.26 7.61
N ASP A 64 12.03 -13.59 7.57
CA ASP A 64 13.01 -13.10 8.54
C ASP A 64 13.26 -11.60 8.36
N GLN A 65 13.26 -11.11 7.11
CA GLN A 65 13.33 -9.69 6.80
C GLN A 65 12.15 -8.91 7.40
N ALA A 66 10.91 -9.40 7.25
CA ALA A 66 9.74 -8.76 7.81
C ALA A 66 9.79 -8.69 9.35
N LYS A 67 10.23 -9.78 10.01
CA LYS A 67 10.45 -9.79 11.47
C LYS A 67 11.51 -8.79 11.90
N LEU A 68 12.63 -8.74 11.18
CA LEU A 68 13.70 -7.79 11.48
C LEU A 68 13.25 -6.35 11.27
N GLN A 69 12.50 -6.07 10.20
CA GLN A 69 11.90 -4.76 9.96
C GLN A 69 10.96 -4.37 11.11
N ALA A 70 10.06 -5.26 11.54
CA ALA A 70 9.18 -5.01 12.67
C ALA A 70 9.95 -4.73 13.97
N GLU A 71 11.03 -5.46 14.25
CA GLU A 71 11.90 -5.19 15.40
C GLU A 71 12.53 -3.79 15.34
N TYR A 72 13.02 -3.37 14.17
CA TYR A 72 13.61 -2.04 14.01
C TYR A 72 12.57 -0.92 14.04
N MET A 73 11.33 -1.16 13.60
CA MET A 73 10.25 -0.19 13.76
C MET A 73 9.97 0.16 15.22
N LEU A 74 10.08 -0.81 16.13
CA LEU A 74 9.98 -0.53 17.58
C LEU A 74 11.10 0.40 18.07
N LYS A 75 12.29 0.34 17.46
CA LYS A 75 13.42 1.21 17.78
C LYS A 75 13.29 2.59 17.15
N PHE A 76 12.68 2.69 15.96
CA PHE A 76 12.36 3.97 15.33
C PHE A 76 11.19 4.68 16.00
N GLY A 77 10.25 3.95 16.60
CA GLY A 77 9.05 4.49 17.27
C GLY A 77 9.35 5.70 18.17
N PRO A 78 10.26 5.61 19.16
CA PRO A 78 10.62 6.73 20.01
C PRO A 78 11.18 7.96 19.26
N LEU A 79 11.94 7.75 18.19
CA LEU A 79 12.49 8.84 17.36
C LEU A 79 11.38 9.53 16.56
N TRP A 80 10.42 8.76 16.07
CA TRP A 80 9.26 9.32 15.40
C TRP A 80 8.31 10.02 16.38
N ASP A 81 8.20 9.55 17.63
CA ASP A 81 7.46 10.23 18.70
C ASP A 81 8.08 11.58 19.04
N GLU A 82 9.42 11.63 19.12
CA GLU A 82 10.17 12.88 19.28
C GLU A 82 9.93 13.83 18.10
N ARG A 83 10.02 13.34 16.85
CA ARG A 83 9.69 14.13 15.64
C ARG A 83 8.27 14.69 15.72
N LYS A 84 7.29 13.85 16.07
CA LYS A 84 5.90 14.28 16.20
C LYS A 84 5.78 15.39 17.22
N ALA A 85 6.35 15.21 18.41
CA ALA A 85 6.28 16.19 19.48
C ALA A 85 6.94 17.53 19.09
N ILE A 86 8.01 17.52 18.31
CA ILE A 86 8.62 18.74 17.75
C ILE A 86 7.67 19.39 16.71
N VAL A 87 7.14 18.60 15.77
CA VAL A 87 6.24 19.09 14.71
C VAL A 87 4.97 19.71 15.30
N THR A 88 4.38 19.10 16.33
CA THR A 88 3.15 19.58 16.99
C THR A 88 3.40 20.64 18.07
N GLY A 89 4.66 20.89 18.42
CA GLY A 89 5.05 21.87 19.45
C GLY A 89 4.85 21.43 20.89
N GLU A 90 4.77 20.11 21.12
CA GLU A 90 4.72 19.52 22.46
C GLU A 90 6.11 19.38 23.09
N ALA A 91 7.16 19.28 22.28
CA ALA A 91 8.54 19.19 22.73
C ALA A 91 9.19 20.58 22.86
N ASN A 92 10.02 20.75 23.89
CA ASN A 92 10.96 21.87 23.92
C ASN A 92 12.14 21.54 23.01
N VAL A 93 12.54 22.50 22.19
CA VAL A 93 13.71 22.36 21.31
C VAL A 93 14.93 23.04 21.93
N ASP A 94 16.12 22.52 21.61
CA ASP A 94 17.37 23.16 21.98
C ASP A 94 17.54 24.51 21.27
N ASN A 95 18.39 25.37 21.84
CA ASN A 95 18.73 26.63 21.22
C ASN A 95 19.75 26.42 20.10
N PHE A 96 19.31 26.51 18.86
CA PHE A 96 20.16 26.47 17.67
C PHE A 96 20.65 27.88 17.31
N ASP A 97 21.79 27.99 16.62
CA ASP A 97 22.37 29.27 16.19
C ASP A 97 21.59 29.86 15.00
N VAL A 98 20.36 30.31 15.29
CA VAL A 98 19.44 30.95 14.36
C VAL A 98 19.19 32.39 14.86
N PRO A 99 19.41 33.42 14.03
CA PRO A 99 19.14 34.79 14.43
C PRO A 99 17.67 35.00 14.80
N ASP A 100 17.42 35.64 15.94
CA ASP A 100 16.08 36.07 16.34
C ASP A 100 15.60 37.19 15.39
N ASP A 101 14.54 36.92 14.65
CA ASP A 101 13.90 37.86 13.72
C ASP A 101 12.75 38.65 14.39
N GLY A 102 12.50 38.42 15.68
CA GLY A 102 11.43 39.02 16.46
C GLY A 102 10.05 38.42 16.19
N SER A 103 9.96 37.34 15.42
CA SER A 103 8.71 36.61 15.20
C SER A 103 8.28 35.87 16.46
N LYS A 104 6.96 35.70 16.61
CA LYS A 104 6.41 34.93 17.73
C LYS A 104 6.49 33.45 17.39
N ASP A 105 7.13 32.69 18.25
CA ASP A 105 7.10 31.23 18.19
C ASP A 105 5.68 30.71 18.45
N GLU A 106 5.11 30.02 17.46
CA GLU A 106 3.81 29.34 17.55
C GLU A 106 3.93 27.92 18.13
N GLY A 107 5.15 27.47 18.44
CA GLY A 107 5.49 26.17 19.03
C GLY A 107 5.46 25.02 18.02
N LYS A 108 4.58 25.06 17.02
CA LYS A 108 4.43 24.01 15.99
C LYS A 108 5.11 24.38 14.68
N ILE A 109 5.37 23.38 13.85
CA ILE A 109 5.79 23.56 12.45
C ILE A 109 4.53 23.50 11.57
N PRO A 110 4.03 24.64 11.04
CA PRO A 110 2.80 24.64 10.25
C PRO A 110 2.95 23.80 8.98
N GLU A 111 1.91 23.04 8.65
CA GLU A 111 1.79 22.32 7.38
C GLU A 111 2.94 21.33 7.08
N PHE A 112 3.67 20.88 8.11
CA PHE A 112 4.86 20.03 7.95
C PHE A 112 4.66 18.86 6.97
N TRP A 113 3.66 18.02 7.23
CA TRP A 113 3.38 16.86 6.39
C TRP A 113 2.76 17.21 5.05
N LEU A 114 1.93 18.25 4.99
CA LEU A 114 1.38 18.75 3.72
C LEU A 114 2.51 19.19 2.79
N THR A 115 3.46 20.00 3.29
CA THR A 115 4.61 20.46 2.53
C THR A 115 5.50 19.28 2.11
N ALA A 116 5.81 18.36 3.03
CA ALA A 116 6.62 17.18 2.71
C ALA A 116 5.97 16.30 1.62
N LEU A 117 4.66 16.04 1.71
CA LEU A 117 3.93 15.26 0.70
C LEU A 117 3.86 16.02 -0.64
N ARG A 118 3.63 17.33 -0.64
CA ARG A 118 3.59 18.16 -1.86
C ARG A 118 4.93 18.21 -2.58
N ASN A 119 6.04 18.28 -1.84
CA ASN A 119 7.38 18.32 -2.41
C ASN A 119 7.85 16.96 -2.96
N THR A 120 7.09 15.89 -2.68
CA THR A 120 7.38 14.58 -3.26
C THR A 120 6.77 14.50 -4.65
N ASP A 121 7.60 14.47 -5.71
CA ASP A 121 7.15 14.49 -7.12
C ASP A 121 6.02 13.49 -7.43
N ARG A 122 6.10 12.29 -6.85
CA ARG A 122 5.13 11.19 -7.05
C ARG A 122 3.80 11.40 -6.34
N ILE A 123 3.72 12.27 -5.33
CA ILE A 123 2.54 12.45 -4.47
C ILE A 123 1.92 13.81 -4.68
N GLY A 124 2.75 14.86 -4.81
CA GLY A 124 2.29 16.24 -4.91
C GLY A 124 1.32 16.49 -6.06
N ALA A 125 1.48 15.78 -7.19
CA ALA A 125 0.57 15.85 -8.33
C ALA A 125 -0.87 15.42 -8.02
N TYR A 126 -1.07 14.56 -7.00
CA TYR A 126 -2.37 14.05 -6.59
C TYR A 126 -3.02 14.89 -5.47
N ILE A 127 -2.32 15.89 -4.93
CA ILE A 127 -2.83 16.74 -3.85
C ILE A 127 -3.46 18.00 -4.46
N THR A 128 -4.79 18.04 -4.45
CA THR A 128 -5.55 19.24 -4.85
C THR A 128 -5.53 20.30 -3.75
N GLU A 129 -5.97 21.53 -4.07
CA GLU A 129 -6.12 22.58 -3.05
C GLU A 129 -7.18 22.23 -2.00
N ARG A 130 -8.22 21.46 -2.37
CA ARG A 130 -9.22 20.98 -1.40
C ARG A 130 -8.62 19.96 -0.44
N ASP A 131 -7.77 19.08 -0.94
CA ASP A 131 -7.06 18.10 -0.12
C ASP A 131 -6.10 18.79 0.86
N ALA A 132 -5.40 19.82 0.38
CA ALA A 132 -4.46 20.58 1.19
C ALA A 132 -5.12 21.17 2.44
N GLU A 133 -6.35 21.70 2.35
CA GLU A 133 -7.07 22.23 3.52
C GLU A 133 -7.32 21.17 4.60
N VAL A 134 -7.50 19.90 4.22
CA VAL A 134 -7.63 18.79 5.15
C VAL A 134 -6.25 18.36 5.68
N LEU A 135 -5.25 18.25 4.80
CA LEU A 135 -3.90 17.81 5.13
C LEU A 135 -3.14 18.78 6.04
N LYS A 136 -3.56 20.05 6.16
CA LYS A 136 -3.06 20.99 7.20
C LYS A 136 -3.21 20.46 8.63
N TYR A 137 -4.12 19.51 8.85
CA TYR A 137 -4.37 18.89 10.15
C TYR A 137 -3.64 17.55 10.33
N LEU A 138 -2.84 17.11 9.36
CA LEU A 138 -2.02 15.91 9.46
C LEU A 138 -0.84 16.16 10.41
N GLU A 139 -0.82 15.47 11.54
CA GLU A 139 0.20 15.61 12.59
C GLU A 139 1.36 14.61 12.42
N ASP A 140 1.08 13.42 11.91
CA ASP A 140 2.08 12.36 11.81
C ASP A 140 1.72 11.30 10.77
N ILE A 141 2.75 10.68 10.20
CA ILE A 141 2.63 9.50 9.35
C ILE A 141 3.55 8.42 9.90
N ARG A 142 2.96 7.25 10.20
CA ARG A 142 3.66 6.06 10.70
C ARG A 142 3.45 4.89 9.78
N ILE A 143 4.25 3.86 10.04
CA ILE A 143 4.18 2.58 9.36
C ILE A 143 4.20 1.45 10.37
N GLU A 144 3.45 0.39 10.09
CA GLU A 144 3.51 -0.91 10.75
C GLU A 144 3.83 -1.99 9.71
N VAL A 145 4.75 -2.91 10.05
CA VAL A 145 5.03 -4.09 9.23
C VAL A 145 4.06 -5.21 9.61
N LEU A 146 3.43 -5.82 8.61
CA LEU A 146 2.63 -7.01 8.79
C LEU A 146 3.53 -8.24 8.80
N THR A 147 3.50 -8.99 9.91
CA THR A 147 4.35 -10.18 10.14
C THR A 147 3.54 -11.47 10.24
N GLY A 148 2.23 -11.41 9.89
CA GLY A 148 1.30 -12.54 9.92
C GLY A 148 1.41 -13.46 8.70
N GLU A 149 0.34 -14.22 8.43
CA GLU A 149 0.25 -15.09 7.25
C GLU A 149 0.34 -14.29 5.95
N ASP A 150 -0.40 -13.18 5.86
CA ASP A 150 -0.22 -12.18 4.82
C ASP A 150 0.84 -11.17 5.30
N ARG A 151 1.96 -11.10 4.56
CA ARG A 151 3.02 -10.10 4.77
C ARG A 151 2.58 -8.74 4.24
N GLY A 152 3.32 -7.68 4.54
CA GLY A 152 3.06 -6.37 3.96
C GLY A 152 3.28 -5.23 4.94
N PHE A 153 2.57 -4.12 4.73
CA PHE A 153 2.68 -2.96 5.60
C PHE A 153 1.39 -2.16 5.64
N LYS A 154 1.22 -1.44 6.74
CA LYS A 154 0.14 -0.48 6.97
C LYS A 154 0.73 0.91 7.18
N LEU A 155 0.20 1.90 6.48
CA LEU A 155 0.44 3.32 6.69
C LEU A 155 -0.66 3.88 7.60
N LEU A 156 -0.26 4.70 8.57
CA LEU A 156 -1.15 5.32 9.55
C LEU A 156 -0.97 6.84 9.50
N PHE A 157 -2.04 7.56 9.17
CA PHE A 157 -2.04 9.02 9.06
C PHE A 157 -2.81 9.61 10.22
N TYR A 158 -2.11 10.27 11.14
CA TYR A 158 -2.70 10.82 12.37
C TYR A 158 -3.13 12.25 12.16
N PHE A 159 -4.41 12.53 12.33
CA PHE A 159 -5.00 13.85 12.19
C PHE A 159 -5.33 14.47 13.54
N ALA A 160 -5.01 15.75 13.68
CA ALA A 160 -5.58 16.62 14.69
C ALA A 160 -7.12 16.68 14.53
N SER A 161 -7.81 17.05 15.61
CA SER A 161 -9.23 17.39 15.52
C SER A 161 -9.44 18.53 14.52
N ASN A 162 -10.30 18.31 13.52
CA ASN A 162 -10.44 19.22 12.38
C ASN A 162 -11.91 19.30 11.91
N PRO A 163 -12.31 20.34 11.15
CA PRO A 163 -13.69 20.52 10.74
C PRO A 163 -14.10 19.63 9.54
N TYR A 164 -13.18 18.91 8.91
CA TYR A 164 -13.42 18.15 7.69
C TYR A 164 -13.73 16.68 7.96
N LEU A 165 -12.94 16.04 8.82
CA LEU A 165 -12.88 14.59 8.98
C LEU A 165 -13.00 14.21 10.46
N ARG A 166 -13.86 13.23 10.77
CA ARG A 166 -14.02 12.71 12.14
C ARG A 166 -12.95 11.70 12.52
N ASN A 167 -12.38 11.01 11.54
CA ASN A 167 -11.29 10.05 11.75
C ASN A 167 -10.10 10.76 12.42
N LYS A 168 -9.57 10.14 13.48
CA LYS A 168 -8.28 10.56 14.06
C LYS A 168 -7.09 9.91 13.38
N VAL A 169 -7.31 8.74 12.78
CA VAL A 169 -6.31 7.98 12.05
C VAL A 169 -6.95 7.47 10.77
N LEU A 170 -6.30 7.72 9.65
CA LEU A 170 -6.60 7.04 8.38
C LEU A 170 -5.57 5.94 8.16
N GLU A 171 -6.05 4.80 7.66
CA GLU A 171 -5.22 3.60 7.48
C GLU A 171 -5.22 3.19 6.01
N LYS A 172 -4.04 2.84 5.50
CA LYS A 172 -3.87 2.20 4.19
C LYS A 172 -3.00 0.98 4.35
N THR A 173 -3.49 -0.19 3.96
CA THR A 173 -2.79 -1.47 4.13
C THR A 173 -2.56 -2.13 2.78
N TYR A 174 -1.33 -2.61 2.59
CA TYR A 174 -0.96 -3.47 1.48
C TYR A 174 -0.61 -4.84 2.02
N GLU A 175 -1.41 -5.84 1.67
CA GLU A 175 -1.10 -7.24 1.92
C GLU A 175 -0.37 -7.78 0.69
N LEU A 176 0.81 -8.34 0.90
CA LEU A 176 1.68 -8.89 -0.14
C LEU A 176 1.52 -10.40 -0.19
N GLU A 177 1.69 -10.95 -1.38
CA GLU A 177 1.75 -12.39 -1.56
C GLU A 177 2.87 -13.03 -0.73
N ALA A 178 2.63 -14.27 -0.30
CA ALA A 178 3.59 -15.02 0.48
C ALA A 178 4.78 -15.53 -0.36
N ASP A 179 4.72 -15.41 -1.69
CA ASP A 179 5.72 -15.94 -2.60
C ASP A 179 7.00 -15.07 -2.68
N VAL A 180 7.95 -15.51 -3.52
CA VAL A 180 9.26 -14.85 -3.72
C VAL A 180 9.12 -13.45 -4.31
N GLU A 181 8.08 -13.20 -5.11
CA GLU A 181 7.83 -11.91 -5.75
C GLU A 181 7.05 -10.96 -4.83
N VAL A 182 7.44 -9.68 -4.81
CA VAL A 182 6.79 -8.65 -3.98
C VAL A 182 5.59 -8.09 -4.73
N VAL A 183 4.52 -8.88 -4.79
CA VAL A 183 3.27 -8.50 -5.45
C VAL A 183 2.22 -8.16 -4.39
N PRO A 184 1.59 -6.97 -4.43
CA PRO A 184 0.44 -6.66 -3.60
C PRO A 184 -0.76 -7.52 -4.01
N LYS A 185 -1.28 -8.28 -3.06
CA LYS A 185 -2.48 -9.12 -3.19
C LYS A 185 -3.74 -8.35 -2.83
N ARG A 186 -3.67 -7.48 -1.82
CA ARG A 186 -4.82 -6.67 -1.37
C ARG A 186 -4.42 -5.25 -1.04
N PHE A 187 -5.35 -4.36 -1.37
CA PHE A 187 -5.28 -2.93 -1.14
C PHE A 187 -6.46 -2.60 -0.24
N LEU A 188 -6.20 -2.26 1.02
CA LEU A 188 -7.24 -2.00 2.00
C LEU A 188 -7.12 -0.56 2.48
N GLY A 189 -8.17 0.21 2.21
CA GLY A 189 -8.32 1.55 2.75
C GLY A 189 -9.11 1.58 4.06
N CYS A 190 -9.66 2.74 4.38
CA CYS A 190 -10.56 2.90 5.52
C CYS A 190 -11.71 3.86 5.16
N PRO A 191 -12.91 3.66 5.72
CA PRO A 191 -14.02 4.60 5.50
C PRO A 191 -13.68 6.02 5.94
N LEU A 192 -13.88 6.97 5.04
CA LEU A 192 -13.67 8.39 5.28
C LEU A 192 -14.94 9.02 5.89
N GLU A 193 -14.86 9.44 7.15
CA GLU A 193 -16.00 10.01 7.88
C GLU A 193 -16.00 11.54 7.78
N TRP A 194 -16.29 12.05 6.58
CA TRP A 194 -16.44 13.49 6.34
C TRP A 194 -17.57 14.07 7.20
N THR A 195 -17.34 15.25 7.77
CA THR A 195 -18.31 15.88 8.68
C THR A 195 -19.58 16.31 7.97
N ASN A 196 -19.49 16.67 6.67
CA ASN A 196 -20.60 16.95 5.79
C ASN A 196 -20.16 16.90 4.30
N PRO A 197 -21.10 16.78 3.34
CA PRO A 197 -20.78 16.63 1.91
C PRO A 197 -20.07 17.80 1.23
N SER A 198 -19.98 18.97 1.88
CA SER A 198 -19.22 20.13 1.34
C SER A 198 -17.77 20.17 1.83
N MET A 199 -17.43 19.35 2.83
CA MET A 199 -16.08 19.18 3.35
C MET A 199 -15.37 17.98 2.73
N ASP A 200 -16.08 17.20 1.92
CA ASP A 200 -15.57 16.04 1.22
C ASP A 200 -14.84 16.50 -0.06
N PRO A 201 -13.50 16.36 -0.14
CA PRO A 201 -12.73 16.71 -1.32
C PRO A 201 -12.84 15.65 -2.44
N THR A 202 -13.31 14.43 -2.15
CA THR A 202 -13.39 13.33 -3.13
C THR A 202 -14.59 13.44 -4.06
N VAL A 203 -15.50 14.38 -3.79
CA VAL A 203 -16.68 14.63 -4.62
C VAL A 203 -16.83 16.10 -5.01
N GLU A 204 -17.42 16.34 -6.16
CA GLU A 204 -17.85 17.66 -6.62
C GLU A 204 -19.38 17.78 -6.63
N GLN A 205 -19.88 18.95 -6.23
CA GLN A 205 -21.31 19.25 -6.16
C GLN A 205 -21.78 19.90 -7.47
N ILE A 206 -22.51 19.16 -8.30
CA ILE A 206 -22.97 19.59 -9.61
C ILE A 206 -24.45 19.96 -9.55
N LYS A 207 -24.80 21.18 -9.98
CA LYS A 207 -26.20 21.62 -10.10
C LYS A 207 -26.77 21.19 -11.45
N LYS A 208 -27.64 20.17 -11.44
CA LYS A 208 -28.38 19.74 -12.63
C LYS A 208 -29.77 20.37 -12.65
N ARG A 209 -30.19 20.84 -13.83
CA ARG A 209 -31.55 21.36 -14.03
C ARG A 209 -32.53 20.20 -14.14
N VAL A 210 -33.57 20.21 -13.30
CA VAL A 210 -34.65 19.21 -13.38
C VAL A 210 -35.46 19.46 -14.65
N LYS A 211 -35.69 18.40 -15.42
CA LYS A 211 -36.58 18.46 -16.59
C LYS A 211 -38.02 18.73 -16.10
N GLU A 212 -38.63 19.78 -16.62
CA GLU A 212 -40.01 20.14 -16.31
C GLU A 212 -40.95 19.00 -16.73
N ALA A 213 -41.89 18.63 -15.86
CA ALA A 213 -42.93 17.68 -16.19
C ALA A 213 -43.76 18.21 -17.38
N LYS A 214 -44.06 17.36 -18.37
CA LYS A 214 -44.85 17.71 -19.55
C LYS A 214 -46.21 18.28 -19.12
N GLY A 215 -46.37 19.61 -19.16
CA GLY A 215 -47.60 20.32 -18.80
C GLY A 215 -47.40 21.59 -17.96
N ALA A 216 -46.24 21.78 -17.34
CA ALA A 216 -45.96 22.93 -16.47
C ALA A 216 -45.45 24.16 -17.25
N LYS A 217 -46.31 24.80 -18.07
CA LYS A 217 -45.95 26.08 -18.73
C LYS A 217 -45.83 27.20 -17.68
N GLY A 218 -44.61 27.67 -17.41
CA GLY A 218 -44.33 28.89 -16.64
C GLY A 218 -43.73 28.69 -15.24
N ALA A 219 -43.34 27.47 -14.85
CA ALA A 219 -42.64 27.24 -13.59
C ALA A 219 -41.18 27.73 -13.64
N LYS A 220 -40.67 28.28 -12.54
CA LYS A 220 -39.25 28.66 -12.43
C LYS A 220 -38.38 27.40 -12.56
N PRO A 221 -37.21 27.48 -13.23
CA PRO A 221 -36.30 26.33 -13.35
C PRO A 221 -35.90 25.83 -11.97
N THR A 222 -36.14 24.55 -11.71
CA THR A 222 -35.75 23.86 -10.48
C THR A 222 -34.40 23.18 -10.70
N PHE A 223 -33.48 23.31 -9.76
CA PHE A 223 -32.15 22.71 -9.81
C PHE A 223 -32.00 21.72 -8.65
N THR A 224 -31.44 20.55 -8.94
CA THR A 224 -30.99 19.59 -7.94
C THR A 224 -29.47 19.63 -7.87
N THR A 225 -28.91 19.47 -6.67
CA THR A 225 -27.47 19.30 -6.49
C THR A 225 -27.20 17.80 -6.37
N GLU A 226 -26.28 17.30 -7.19
CA GLU A 226 -25.85 15.91 -7.22
C GLU A 226 -24.35 15.87 -6.99
N SER A 227 -23.88 14.92 -6.18
CA SER A 227 -22.46 14.72 -5.91
C SER A 227 -21.88 13.71 -6.91
N GLN A 228 -20.74 14.04 -7.52
CA GLN A 228 -20.02 13.16 -8.44
C GLN A 228 -18.58 12.97 -7.95
N PRO A 229 -18.00 11.75 -7.99
CA PRO A 229 -16.59 11.54 -7.67
C PRO A 229 -15.67 12.41 -8.51
N CYS A 230 -14.58 12.88 -7.92
CA CYS A 230 -13.53 13.66 -8.58
C CYS A 230 -12.14 13.25 -8.09
N GLU A 231 -11.11 13.80 -8.72
CA GLU A 231 -9.73 13.60 -8.28
C GLU A 231 -9.49 14.22 -6.89
N SER A 232 -8.91 13.42 -6.01
CA SER A 232 -8.55 13.80 -4.65
C SER A 232 -7.47 12.85 -4.14
N PHE A 233 -6.50 13.38 -3.40
CA PHE A 233 -5.53 12.56 -2.68
C PHE A 233 -6.21 11.53 -1.77
N PHE A 234 -7.36 11.85 -1.19
CA PHE A 234 -8.06 10.97 -0.25
C PHE A 234 -8.67 9.73 -0.90
N ASN A 235 -8.78 9.68 -2.24
CA ASN A 235 -9.12 8.44 -2.95
C ASN A 235 -8.09 7.32 -2.70
N PHE A 236 -6.87 7.68 -2.29
CA PHE A 236 -5.85 6.74 -1.79
C PHE A 236 -6.36 5.86 -0.64
N PHE A 237 -7.33 6.31 0.14
CA PHE A 237 -7.92 5.53 1.25
C PHE A 237 -9.19 4.76 0.83
N ASP A 238 -9.54 4.77 -0.45
CA ASP A 238 -10.64 3.99 -1.04
C ASP A 238 -10.14 3.32 -2.33
N PRO A 239 -9.20 2.35 -2.22
CA PRO A 239 -8.58 1.73 -3.38
C PRO A 239 -9.62 0.96 -4.20
N PRO A 240 -9.43 0.85 -5.53
CA PRO A 240 -10.38 0.16 -6.39
C PRO A 240 -10.45 -1.33 -6.07
N ALA A 241 -11.64 -1.91 -6.24
CA ALA A 241 -11.88 -3.32 -5.95
C ALA A 241 -11.26 -4.21 -7.03
N ILE A 242 -10.50 -5.23 -6.61
CA ILE A 242 -9.97 -6.25 -7.51
C ILE A 242 -11.09 -7.26 -7.83
N PRO A 243 -11.43 -7.51 -9.10
CA PRO A 243 -12.41 -8.52 -9.46
C PRO A 243 -11.98 -9.93 -9.06
N ASP A 244 -12.95 -10.77 -8.70
CA ASP A 244 -12.69 -12.17 -8.31
C ASP A 244 -12.27 -13.08 -9.48
N SER A 245 -12.45 -12.63 -10.74
CA SER A 245 -12.12 -13.38 -11.95
C SER A 245 -11.59 -12.43 -13.04
N PRO A 246 -10.57 -12.84 -13.83
CA PRO A 246 -10.06 -12.02 -14.93
C PRO A 246 -11.12 -11.71 -16.00
N ASP A 247 -12.11 -12.60 -16.20
CA ASP A 247 -13.20 -12.40 -17.17
C ASP A 247 -14.34 -11.49 -16.66
N ALA A 248 -14.23 -10.94 -15.45
CA ALA A 248 -15.30 -10.16 -14.83
C ALA A 248 -15.46 -8.76 -15.44
N MET A 249 -14.45 -8.28 -16.16
CA MET A 249 -14.43 -6.99 -16.85
C MET A 249 -13.73 -7.12 -18.20
N ALA A 250 -13.87 -6.11 -19.05
CA ALA A 250 -13.20 -6.11 -20.34
C ALA A 250 -11.68 -5.90 -20.18
N ASP A 251 -10.88 -6.43 -21.11
CA ASP A 251 -9.41 -6.37 -21.05
C ASP A 251 -8.89 -4.93 -20.88
N ASP A 252 -9.48 -3.96 -21.58
CA ASP A 252 -9.09 -2.54 -21.48
C ASP A 252 -9.43 -1.92 -20.12
N GLU A 253 -10.53 -2.34 -19.51
CA GLU A 253 -10.88 -1.94 -18.14
C GLU A 253 -9.92 -2.59 -17.13
N MET A 254 -9.53 -3.85 -17.34
CA MET A 254 -8.58 -4.57 -16.49
C MET A 254 -7.20 -3.92 -16.53
N ASP A 255 -6.69 -3.59 -17.71
CA ASP A 255 -5.42 -2.89 -17.90
C ASP A 255 -5.42 -1.54 -17.16
N SER A 256 -6.52 -0.79 -17.27
CA SER A 256 -6.68 0.50 -16.59
C SER A 256 -6.67 0.34 -15.06
N LEU A 257 -7.37 -0.68 -14.54
CA LEU A 257 -7.39 -1.00 -13.11
C LEU A 257 -5.99 -1.40 -12.61
N GLN A 258 -5.24 -2.17 -13.39
CA GLN A 258 -3.88 -2.58 -13.04
C GLN A 258 -2.93 -1.37 -12.98
N GLU A 259 -3.04 -0.41 -13.90
CA GLU A 259 -2.27 0.84 -13.86
C GLU A 259 -2.60 1.68 -12.63
N GLU A 260 -3.89 1.78 -12.27
CA GLU A 260 -4.35 2.49 -11.08
C GLU A 260 -3.81 1.85 -9.79
N LEU A 261 -3.91 0.52 -9.65
CA LEU A 261 -3.38 -0.23 -8.50
C LEU A 261 -1.85 -0.17 -8.42
N SER A 262 -1.15 -0.21 -9.56
CA SER A 262 0.31 -0.04 -9.59
C SER A 262 0.71 1.34 -9.10
N THR A 263 0.04 2.39 -9.59
CA THR A 263 0.27 3.77 -9.15
C THR A 263 -0.01 3.93 -7.66
N ASP A 264 -1.12 3.37 -7.18
CA ASP A 264 -1.48 3.38 -5.77
C ASP A 264 -0.40 2.72 -4.91
N TYR A 265 0.08 1.53 -5.29
CA TYR A 265 1.15 0.84 -4.57
C TYR A 265 2.46 1.65 -4.57
N GLU A 266 2.82 2.25 -5.70
CA GLU A 266 4.01 3.09 -5.81
C GLU A 266 3.95 4.32 -4.89
N ILE A 267 2.77 4.94 -4.74
CA ILE A 267 2.55 6.02 -3.75
C ILE A 267 2.76 5.47 -2.34
N GLY A 268 2.15 4.33 -2.01
CA GLY A 268 2.31 3.68 -0.70
C GLY A 268 3.77 3.36 -0.36
N VAL A 269 4.51 2.80 -1.30
CA VAL A 269 5.96 2.52 -1.18
C VAL A 269 6.76 3.81 -1.03
N THR A 270 6.44 4.86 -1.80
CA THR A 270 7.11 6.16 -1.70
C THR A 270 6.94 6.77 -0.31
N ILE A 271 5.73 6.69 0.25
CA ILE A 271 5.47 7.20 1.61
C ILE A 271 6.28 6.40 2.64
N LYS A 272 6.26 5.07 2.52
CA LYS A 272 6.97 4.14 3.39
C LYS A 272 8.50 4.32 3.37
N ASP A 273 9.10 4.32 2.18
CA ASP A 273 10.55 4.20 2.02
C ASP A 273 11.27 5.56 1.84
N SER A 274 10.54 6.60 1.43
CA SER A 274 11.11 7.93 1.17
C SER A 274 10.56 8.99 2.11
N VAL A 275 9.23 9.15 2.22
CA VAL A 275 8.64 10.26 2.97
C VAL A 275 8.82 10.07 4.48
N ILE A 276 8.40 8.94 5.05
CA ILE A 276 8.49 8.70 6.50
C ILE A 276 9.95 8.77 7.00
N PRO A 277 10.94 8.14 6.35
CA PRO A 277 12.32 8.15 6.86
C PRO A 277 13.03 9.50 6.69
N ARG A 278 12.63 10.30 5.69
CA ARG A 278 13.30 11.56 5.31
C ARG A 278 12.35 12.76 5.32
N ALA A 279 11.32 12.75 6.16
CA ALA A 279 10.26 13.77 6.15
C ALA A 279 10.77 15.21 6.23
N VAL A 280 11.84 15.44 7.01
CA VAL A 280 12.47 16.77 7.14
C VAL A 280 13.11 17.22 5.83
N GLU A 281 13.77 16.31 5.09
CA GLU A 281 14.38 16.63 3.78
C GLU A 281 13.34 16.94 2.72
N TRP A 282 12.15 16.32 2.81
CA TRP A 282 11.02 16.67 1.94
C TRP A 282 10.36 17.98 2.34
N PHE A 283 10.44 18.39 3.61
CA PHE A 283 9.90 19.66 4.08
C PHE A 283 10.76 20.87 3.67
N THR A 284 12.09 20.73 3.74
CA THR A 284 13.07 21.80 3.47
C THR A 284 13.44 21.93 2.00
#